data_AF-A0A803N8S3-F1
#
_entry.id   AF-A0A803N8S3-F1
#
_cell.length_a   1.000
_cell.length_b   1.000
_cell.length_c   1.000
_cell.angle_alpha   90.00
_cell.angle_beta   90.00
_cell.angle_gamma   90.00
#
_symmetry.space_group_name_H-M   'P 1'
#
loop_
_entity.id
_entity.type
_entity.pdbx_description
1 polymer ?
#
loop_
_entity_poly.entity_id
_entity_poly.type
_entity_poly.pdbx_seq_one_letter_code
_entity_poly.pdbx_strand_id
1 'polypeptide(L)'
;MALSSGEVSNGLDALGISVFFSVTSPYGNDLHSKENVTHGQFAFTTHEAGNYLACFSVVGHNPKGSEVSVNLDWRTGVAAKDWESVARKEHIEGVELELRKLEAAVEAIHENLLYLKNREAEMRIVSEKTNTRVAMFSIMSLAVCITVSGFQLLYLKRYFQKKKLI
;
A
#
# COMPACT_ATOMS: atom_id res chain seq x y z
N MET A 1 -15.56 8.25 -11.31
CA MET A 1 -16.74 7.48 -10.90
C MET A 1 -16.42 6.00 -11.02
N ALA A 2 -16.30 5.28 -9.91
CA ALA A 2 -15.92 3.87 -9.91
C ALA A 2 -16.93 3.03 -9.12
N LEU A 3 -17.35 1.89 -9.68
CA LEU A 3 -18.21 0.94 -8.98
C LEU A 3 -17.41 0.29 -7.84
N SER A 4 -18.02 0.18 -6.66
CA SER A 4 -17.46 -0.56 -5.53
C SER A 4 -18.48 -1.59 -5.06
N SER A 5 -18.02 -2.78 -4.73
CA SER A 5 -18.84 -3.83 -4.16
C SER A 5 -18.06 -4.61 -3.12
N GLY A 6 -18.75 -5.27 -2.22
CA GLY A 6 -18.10 -6.10 -1.23
C GLY A 6 -19.05 -7.05 -0.54
N GLU A 7 -18.46 -7.96 0.20
CA GLU A 7 -19.17 -8.92 1.03
C GLU A 7 -18.64 -8.83 2.45
N VAL A 8 -19.58 -8.75 3.39
CA VAL A 8 -19.32 -8.78 4.83
C VAL A 8 -19.85 -10.10 5.35
N SER A 9 -19.00 -10.82 6.07
CA SER A 9 -19.41 -12.02 6.80
C SER A 9 -18.85 -11.98 8.22
N ASN A 10 -19.65 -12.42 9.17
CA ASN A 10 -19.27 -12.55 10.57
C ASN A 10 -19.35 -14.03 10.94
N GLY A 11 -18.29 -14.56 11.56
CA GLY A 11 -18.23 -15.96 11.98
C GLY A 11 -18.97 -16.29 13.28
N LEU A 12 -19.80 -15.36 13.79
CA LEU A 12 -20.25 -15.37 15.18
C LEU A 12 -21.78 -15.38 15.33
N ASP A 13 -22.45 -16.39 14.75
CA ASP A 13 -23.90 -16.59 14.97
C ASP A 13 -24.23 -17.14 16.38
N ALA A 14 -23.22 -17.55 17.16
CA ALA A 14 -23.41 -18.34 18.39
C ALA A 14 -23.44 -17.54 19.71
N LEU A 15 -23.15 -16.23 19.71
CA LEU A 15 -23.00 -15.42 20.95
C LEU A 15 -24.06 -14.32 21.13
N GLY A 16 -25.01 -14.14 20.20
CA GLY A 16 -26.02 -13.07 20.29
C GLY A 16 -25.44 -11.66 20.17
N ILE A 17 -24.23 -11.54 19.61
CA ILE A 17 -23.53 -10.27 19.40
C ILE A 17 -23.94 -9.72 18.03
N SER A 18 -24.50 -8.51 18.01
CA SER A 18 -24.85 -7.83 16.78
C SER A 18 -23.74 -6.90 16.30
N VAL A 19 -23.37 -6.98 15.01
CA VAL A 19 -22.45 -6.04 14.38
C VAL A 19 -23.22 -5.10 13.47
N PHE A 20 -23.04 -3.82 13.70
CA PHE A 20 -23.47 -2.74 12.84
C PHE A 20 -22.37 -2.43 11.81
N PHE A 21 -22.75 -2.38 10.55
CA PHE A 21 -21.87 -2.03 9.43
C PHE A 21 -22.34 -0.72 8.81
N SER A 22 -21.42 0.18 8.53
CA SER A 22 -21.70 1.40 7.75
C SER A 22 -20.57 1.74 6.78
N VAL A 23 -20.91 2.37 5.67
CA VAL A 23 -19.98 2.85 4.66
C VAL A 23 -20.18 4.35 4.45
N THR A 24 -19.15 5.13 4.76
CA THR A 24 -19.22 6.59 4.71
C THR A 24 -18.37 7.15 3.57
N SER A 25 -18.87 8.18 2.90
CA SER A 25 -18.16 8.93 1.86
C SER A 25 -17.06 9.83 2.47
N PRO A 26 -16.14 10.34 1.64
CA PRO A 26 -15.09 11.25 2.09
C PRO A 26 -15.61 12.54 2.76
N TYR A 27 -16.87 12.91 2.49
CA TYR A 27 -17.53 14.11 3.01
C TYR A 27 -18.42 13.83 4.22
N GLY A 28 -18.41 12.59 4.74
CA GLY A 28 -19.18 12.21 5.91
C GLY A 28 -20.62 11.76 5.62
N ASN A 29 -20.99 11.57 4.34
CA ASN A 29 -22.31 11.05 3.99
C ASN A 29 -22.35 9.53 4.12
N ASP A 30 -23.36 8.98 4.79
CA ASP A 30 -23.56 7.53 4.87
C ASP A 30 -24.16 7.02 3.55
N LEU A 31 -23.47 6.06 2.93
CA LEU A 31 -23.84 5.48 1.64
C LEU A 31 -24.57 4.15 1.82
N HIS A 32 -24.21 3.41 2.86
CA HIS A 32 -24.79 2.12 3.14
C HIS A 32 -24.63 1.79 4.62
N SER A 33 -25.74 1.48 5.28
CA SER A 33 -25.73 1.05 6.66
C SER A 33 -26.63 -0.17 6.84
N LYS A 34 -26.16 -1.13 7.63
CA LYS A 34 -26.91 -2.34 7.95
C LYS A 34 -26.65 -2.74 9.40
N GLU A 35 -27.74 -2.90 10.14
CA GLU A 35 -27.74 -3.47 11.49
C GLU A 35 -27.76 -5.01 11.42
N ASN A 36 -27.16 -5.68 12.41
CA ASN A 36 -27.16 -7.14 12.54
C ASN A 36 -26.58 -7.87 11.32
N VAL A 37 -25.37 -7.53 10.89
CA VAL A 37 -24.74 -8.18 9.73
C VAL A 37 -24.11 -9.51 10.14
N THR A 38 -24.77 -10.62 9.79
CA THR A 38 -24.22 -11.99 9.82
C THR A 38 -23.54 -12.32 8.50
N HIS A 39 -24.25 -12.06 7.40
CA HIS A 39 -23.75 -12.12 6.03
C HIS A 39 -24.46 -11.07 5.18
N GLY A 40 -23.75 -10.42 4.26
CA GLY A 40 -24.36 -9.47 3.36
C GLY A 40 -23.43 -8.92 2.30
N GLN A 41 -23.97 -8.73 1.11
CA GLN A 41 -23.28 -8.04 0.02
C GLN A 41 -23.76 -6.59 -0.06
N PHE A 42 -22.86 -5.70 -0.45
CA PHE A 42 -23.15 -4.30 -0.71
C PHE A 42 -22.52 -3.88 -2.03
N ALA A 43 -23.16 -2.94 -2.73
CA ALA A 43 -22.61 -2.33 -3.93
C ALA A 43 -23.07 -0.87 -4.01
N PHE A 44 -22.14 0.02 -4.36
CA PHE A 44 -22.41 1.44 -4.55
C PHE A 44 -21.45 2.03 -5.58
N THR A 45 -21.83 3.17 -6.16
CA THR A 45 -20.96 3.89 -7.08
C THR A 45 -20.30 5.06 -6.38
N THR A 46 -18.98 5.18 -6.50
CA THR A 46 -18.23 6.34 -5.98
C THR A 46 -18.45 7.53 -6.91
N HIS A 47 -19.09 8.58 -6.40
CA HIS A 47 -19.30 9.82 -7.15
C HIS A 47 -18.14 10.81 -6.94
N GLU A 48 -17.55 10.78 -5.76
CA GLU A 48 -16.53 11.71 -5.32
C GLU A 48 -15.18 11.02 -5.21
N ALA A 49 -14.11 11.73 -5.58
CA ALA A 49 -12.74 11.27 -5.35
C ALA A 49 -12.38 11.48 -3.87
N GLY A 50 -11.87 10.42 -3.23
CA GLY A 50 -11.43 10.48 -1.84
C GLY A 50 -11.50 9.12 -1.14
N ASN A 51 -11.31 9.15 0.18
CA ASN A 51 -11.31 7.95 1.02
C ASN A 51 -12.72 7.62 1.51
N TYR A 52 -13.18 6.42 1.16
CA TYR A 52 -14.43 5.86 1.69
C TYR A 52 -14.09 4.98 2.89
N LEU A 53 -14.90 5.05 3.94
CA LEU A 53 -14.65 4.38 5.21
C LEU A 53 -15.69 3.27 5.42
N ALA A 54 -15.22 2.07 5.73
CA ALA A 54 -16.05 0.98 6.22
C ALA A 54 -15.90 0.88 7.75
N CYS A 55 -17.00 1.04 8.48
CA CYS A 55 -17.02 1.02 9.94
C CYS A 55 -17.81 -0.19 10.44
N PHE A 56 -17.26 -0.86 11.45
CA PHE A 56 -17.91 -1.96 12.16
C PHE A 56 -18.05 -1.60 13.63
N SER A 57 -19.27 -1.62 14.16
CA SER A 57 -19.55 -1.35 15.56
C SER A 57 -20.25 -2.53 16.19
N VAL A 58 -19.74 -3.01 17.32
CA VAL A 58 -20.34 -4.12 18.06
C VAL A 58 -21.39 -3.56 19.01
N VAL A 59 -22.65 -3.98 18.84
CA VAL A 59 -23.78 -3.61 19.68
C VAL A 59 -24.16 -4.84 20.51
N GLY A 60 -24.08 -4.76 21.84
CA GLY A 60 -24.41 -5.86 22.74
C GLY A 60 -23.53 -5.95 24.00
N HIS A 61 -24.02 -6.66 25.03
CA HIS A 61 -23.25 -6.91 26.25
C HIS A 61 -22.19 -7.97 25.97
N ASN A 62 -20.93 -7.57 25.87
CA ASN A 62 -19.81 -8.44 25.58
C ASN A 62 -19.22 -8.94 26.92
N PRO A 63 -19.67 -10.08 27.50
CA PRO A 63 -19.48 -10.31 28.93
C PRO A 63 -18.04 -10.69 29.29
N LYS A 64 -17.20 -11.03 28.31
CA LYS A 64 -15.82 -11.49 28.53
C LYS A 64 -14.95 -11.29 27.29
N GLY A 65 -14.64 -10.06 26.90
CA GLY A 65 -13.55 -9.76 25.95
C GLY A 65 -13.51 -10.64 24.69
N SER A 66 -14.66 -11.07 24.19
CA SER A 66 -14.77 -12.05 23.12
C SER A 66 -14.24 -11.42 21.84
N GLU A 67 -13.27 -12.08 21.21
CA GLU A 67 -12.73 -11.67 19.91
C GLU A 67 -13.82 -11.87 18.84
N VAL A 68 -14.25 -10.77 18.23
CA VAL A 68 -15.24 -10.78 17.14
C VAL A 68 -14.49 -10.81 15.82
N SER A 69 -14.61 -11.91 15.09
CA SER A 69 -13.99 -12.06 13.77
C SER A 69 -14.96 -11.61 12.68
N VAL A 70 -14.59 -10.55 11.97
CA VAL A 70 -15.33 -10.01 10.82
C VAL A 70 -14.45 -10.13 9.59
N ASN A 71 -15.00 -10.70 8.53
CA ASN A 71 -14.34 -10.79 7.24
C ASN A 71 -15.00 -9.81 6.25
N LEU A 72 -14.18 -8.97 5.63
CA LEU A 72 -14.59 -7.97 4.63
C LEU A 72 -13.80 -8.23 3.34
N ASP A 73 -14.51 -8.59 2.27
CA ASP A 73 -13.99 -8.54 0.91
C ASP A 73 -14.48 -7.25 0.25
N TRP A 74 -13.56 -6.38 -0.17
CA TRP A 74 -13.87 -5.10 -0.81
C TRP A 74 -13.23 -5.04 -2.20
N ARG A 75 -14.05 -4.76 -3.21
CA ARG A 75 -13.64 -4.69 -4.61
C ARG A 75 -14.04 -3.36 -5.23
N THR A 76 -13.20 -2.85 -6.13
CA THR A 76 -13.43 -1.58 -6.84
C THR A 76 -13.18 -1.71 -8.33
N GLY A 77 -13.86 -0.89 -9.13
CA GLY A 77 -13.69 -0.83 -10.57
C GLY A 77 -14.12 -2.11 -11.27
N VAL A 78 -13.26 -2.65 -12.12
CA VAL A 78 -13.54 -3.87 -12.90
C VAL A 78 -13.76 -5.11 -12.01
N ALA A 79 -13.14 -5.16 -10.82
CA ALA A 79 -13.29 -6.27 -9.88
C ALA A 79 -14.62 -6.22 -9.11
N ALA A 80 -15.30 -5.06 -9.08
CA ALA A 80 -16.60 -4.88 -8.45
C ALA A 80 -17.78 -5.27 -9.37
N LYS A 81 -17.51 -5.50 -10.65
CA LYS A 81 -18.51 -5.94 -11.61
C LYS A 81 -18.72 -7.45 -11.45
N ASP A 82 -19.96 -7.87 -11.21
CA ASP A 82 -20.30 -9.29 -11.13
C ASP A 82 -20.22 -9.93 -12.52
N TRP A 83 -19.03 -10.41 -12.87
CA TRP A 83 -18.74 -11.11 -14.12
C TRP A 83 -19.50 -12.44 -14.24
N GLU A 84 -20.00 -13.01 -13.14
CA GLU A 84 -20.72 -14.28 -13.15
C GLU A 84 -22.16 -14.10 -13.67
N SER A 85 -22.79 -12.96 -13.36
CA SER A 85 -24.07 -12.55 -13.94
C SER A 85 -23.98 -12.14 -15.42
N VAL A 86 -22.83 -11.61 -15.85
CA VAL A 86 -22.52 -11.29 -17.26
C VAL A 86 -22.21 -12.55 -18.06
N ALA A 87 -21.45 -13.49 -17.50
CA ALA A 87 -21.08 -14.75 -18.14
C ALA A 87 -22.30 -15.66 -18.42
N ARG A 88 -23.34 -15.60 -17.59
CA ARG A 88 -24.61 -16.32 -17.84
C ARG A 88 -25.44 -15.70 -18.98
N LYS A 89 -25.14 -14.46 -19.40
CA LYS A 89 -25.90 -13.73 -20.43
C LYS A 89 -25.29 -13.85 -21.84
N GLU A 90 -24.04 -14.31 -21.95
CA GLU A 90 -23.31 -14.45 -23.21
C GLU A 90 -22.92 -15.90 -23.48
N HIS A 91 -23.92 -16.76 -23.66
CA HIS A 91 -23.69 -18.14 -24.06
C HIS A 91 -23.59 -18.28 -25.59
N ILE A 92 -22.70 -17.55 -26.27
CA ILE A 92 -22.10 -17.84 -27.59
C ILE A 92 -20.76 -17.04 -27.62
N GLU A 93 -19.67 -17.61 -28.17
CA GLU A 93 -18.32 -16.98 -28.35
C GLU A 93 -17.24 -17.25 -27.28
N GLY A 94 -17.22 -18.45 -26.70
CA GLY A 94 -16.22 -18.89 -25.72
C GLY A 94 -14.74 -18.94 -26.16
N VAL A 95 -14.38 -18.52 -27.38
CA VAL A 95 -12.97 -18.46 -27.84
C VAL A 95 -12.45 -17.02 -27.91
N GLU A 96 -13.31 -16.05 -28.24
CA GLU A 96 -12.94 -14.64 -28.28
C GLU A 96 -12.81 -14.04 -26.87
N LEU A 97 -13.58 -14.56 -25.92
CA LEU A 97 -13.55 -14.16 -24.51
C LEU A 97 -12.23 -14.52 -23.81
N GLU A 98 -11.64 -15.67 -24.13
CA GLU A 98 -10.35 -16.08 -23.54
C GLU A 98 -9.20 -15.23 -24.11
N LEU A 99 -9.23 -14.88 -25.40
CA LEU A 99 -8.28 -13.93 -26.00
C LEU A 99 -8.44 -12.52 -25.43
N ARG A 100 -9.67 -12.03 -25.27
CA ARG A 100 -9.96 -10.74 -24.62
C ARG A 100 -9.54 -10.72 -23.15
N LYS A 101 -9.67 -11.85 -22.43
CA LYS A 101 -9.16 -11.99 -21.06
C LYS A 101 -7.63 -11.95 -21.01
N LEU A 102 -6.93 -12.63 -21.92
CA LEU A 102 -5.47 -12.55 -21.98
C LEU A 102 -5.00 -11.16 -22.42
N GLU A 103 -5.68 -10.52 -23.37
CA GLU A 103 -5.39 -9.14 -23.80
C GLU A 103 -5.61 -8.16 -22.64
N ALA A 104 -6.74 -8.25 -21.94
CA ALA A 104 -7.02 -7.42 -20.76
C ALA A 104 -6.06 -7.72 -19.59
N ALA A 105 -5.65 -8.98 -19.41
CA ALA A 105 -4.66 -9.34 -18.41
C ALA A 105 -3.26 -8.80 -18.78
N VAL A 106 -2.87 -8.85 -20.05
CA VAL A 106 -1.61 -8.29 -20.55
C VAL A 106 -1.61 -6.77 -20.45
N GLU A 107 -2.73 -6.11 -20.74
CA GLU A 107 -2.90 -4.66 -20.60
C GLU A 107 -2.80 -4.23 -19.12
N ALA A 108 -3.49 -4.94 -18.23
CA ALA A 108 -3.38 -4.72 -16.79
C ALA A 108 -1.97 -5.01 -16.25
N ILE A 109 -1.28 -6.02 -16.79
CA ILE A 109 0.13 -6.30 -16.46
C ILE A 109 1.05 -5.21 -17.02
N HIS A 110 0.75 -4.68 -18.21
CA HIS A 110 1.55 -3.64 -18.85
C HIS A 110 1.50 -2.33 -18.07
N GLU A 111 0.33 -1.92 -17.59
CA GLU A 111 0.21 -0.75 -16.69
C GLU A 111 0.96 -0.97 -15.37
N ASN A 112 0.86 -2.16 -14.78
CA ASN A 112 1.60 -2.48 -13.55
C ASN A 112 3.13 -2.54 -13.79
N LEU A 113 3.57 -3.05 -14.94
CA LEU A 113 4.99 -3.05 -15.33
C LEU A 113 5.49 -1.63 -15.60
N LEU A 114 4.69 -0.77 -16.23
CA LEU A 114 5.02 0.64 -16.42
C LEU A 114 5.11 1.38 -15.08
N TYR A 115 4.18 1.10 -14.15
CA TYR A 115 4.22 1.64 -12.80
C TYR A 115 5.46 1.18 -12.02
N LEU A 116 5.78 -0.12 -12.06
CA LEU A 116 6.98 -0.68 -11.42
C LEU A 116 8.27 -0.14 -12.06
N LYS A 117 8.33 -0.03 -13.39
CA LYS A 117 9.47 0.54 -14.13
C LYS A 117 9.67 2.03 -13.82
N ASN A 118 8.59 2.79 -13.69
CA ASN A 118 8.67 4.21 -13.33
C ASN A 118 9.16 4.38 -11.89
N ARG A 119 8.70 3.53 -10.96
CA ARG A 119 9.24 3.48 -9.59
C ARG A 119 10.71 3.04 -9.54
N GLU A 120 11.12 2.09 -10.38
CA GLU A 120 12.52 1.65 -10.48
C GLU A 120 13.40 2.77 -11.04
N ALA A 121 12.91 3.52 -12.04
CA ALA A 121 13.61 4.69 -12.60
C ALA A 121 13.78 5.80 -11.54
N GLU A 122 12.75 6.07 -10.75
CA GLU A 122 12.85 6.99 -9.60
C GLU A 122 13.83 6.46 -8.54
N MET A 123 13.81 5.16 -8.22
CA MET A 123 14.78 4.53 -7.32
C MET A 123 16.22 4.63 -7.86
N ARG A 124 16.42 4.55 -9.17
CA ARG A 124 17.72 4.73 -9.83
C ARG A 124 18.25 6.15 -9.66
N ILE A 125 17.38 7.16 -9.79
CA ILE A 125 17.74 8.58 -9.60
C ILE A 125 18.02 8.88 -8.12
N VAL A 126 17.27 8.28 -7.20
CA VAL A 126 17.53 8.40 -5.76
C VAL A 126 18.83 7.70 -5.38
N SER A 127 19.14 6.55 -5.98
CA SER A 127 20.43 5.85 -5.82
C SER A 127 21.59 6.71 -6.32
N GLU A 128 21.45 7.35 -7.48
CA GLU A 128 22.48 8.23 -8.04
C GLU A 128 22.72 9.48 -7.16
N LYS A 129 21.65 10.19 -6.76
CA LYS A 129 21.76 11.41 -5.93
C LYS A 129 22.23 11.12 -4.49
N THR A 130 21.83 9.99 -3.92
CA THR A 130 22.26 9.58 -2.57
C THR A 130 23.72 9.14 -2.59
N ASN A 131 24.12 8.36 -3.61
CA ASN A 131 25.50 7.88 -3.75
C ASN A 131 26.49 9.03 -3.89
N THR A 132 26.17 10.08 -4.69
CA THR A 132 27.08 11.23 -4.83
C THR A 132 27.31 11.98 -3.53
N ARG A 133 26.26 12.22 -2.73
CA ARG A 133 26.39 12.93 -1.44
C ARG A 133 27.18 12.11 -0.42
N VAL A 134 26.89 10.82 -0.31
CA VAL A 134 27.60 9.91 0.60
C VAL A 134 29.07 9.77 0.18
N ALA A 135 29.35 9.64 -1.12
CA ALA A 135 30.71 9.61 -1.64
C ALA A 135 31.46 10.93 -1.36
N MET A 136 30.81 12.09 -1.54
CA MET A 136 31.41 13.39 -1.22
C MET A 136 31.76 13.53 0.27
N PHE A 137 30.87 13.11 1.18
CA PHE A 137 31.16 13.10 2.61
C PHE A 137 32.29 12.13 2.96
N SER A 138 32.34 10.95 2.32
CA SER A 138 33.42 9.98 2.49
C SER A 138 34.77 10.56 2.06
N ILE A 139 34.85 11.17 0.87
CA ILE A 139 36.07 11.81 0.35
C ILE A 139 36.53 12.96 1.27
N MET A 140 35.59 13.80 1.72
CA MET A 140 35.90 14.90 2.64
C MET A 140 36.48 14.37 3.97
N SER A 141 35.89 13.30 4.52
CA SER A 141 36.38 12.68 5.76
C SER A 141 37.81 12.13 5.61
N LEU A 142 38.10 11.47 4.48
CA LEU A 142 39.42 10.91 4.19
C LEU A 142 40.48 12.01 4.04
N ALA A 143 40.15 13.10 3.36
CA ALA A 143 41.04 14.25 3.20
C ALA A 143 41.39 14.91 4.55
N VAL A 144 40.42 15.02 5.46
CA VAL A 144 40.65 15.52 6.82
C VAL A 144 41.61 14.60 7.58
N CYS A 145 41.39 13.28 7.54
CA CYS A 145 42.27 12.30 8.17
C CYS A 145 43.73 12.37 7.66
N ILE A 146 43.92 12.50 6.35
CA ILE A 146 45.25 12.65 5.75
C ILE A 146 45.92 13.95 6.23
N THR A 147 45.17 15.06 6.24
CA THR A 147 45.68 16.36 6.66
C THR A 147 46.13 16.35 8.12
N VAL A 148 45.29 15.80 9.01
CA VAL A 148 45.61 15.66 10.44
C VAL A 148 46.84 14.76 10.63
N SER A 149 46.89 13.61 9.95
CA SER A 149 48.02 12.68 10.04
C SER A 149 49.33 13.32 9.58
N GLY A 150 49.30 14.05 8.45
CA GLY A 150 50.46 14.81 7.96
C GLY A 150 50.89 15.90 8.94
N PHE A 151 49.93 16.64 9.50
CA PHE A 151 50.20 17.68 10.49
C PHE A 151 50.83 17.09 11.77
N GLN A 152 50.34 15.96 12.24
CA GLN A 152 50.87 15.25 13.40
C GLN A 152 52.33 14.81 13.17
N LEU A 153 52.65 14.29 11.98
CA LEU A 153 54.01 13.92 11.61
C LEU A 153 54.94 15.14 11.49
N LEU A 154 54.47 16.23 10.89
CA LEU A 154 55.24 17.48 10.76
C LEU A 154 55.50 18.13 12.11
N TYR A 155 54.49 18.13 13.00
CA TYR A 155 54.62 18.64 14.36
C TYR A 155 55.67 17.84 15.14
N LEU A 156 55.60 16.51 15.09
CA LEU A 156 56.58 15.64 15.75
C LEU A 156 58.00 15.86 15.20
N LYS A 157 58.17 15.94 13.88
CA LYS A 157 59.48 16.24 13.25
C LYS A 157 60.01 17.61 13.68
N ARG A 158 59.19 18.66 13.66
CA ARG A 158 59.59 20.00 14.13
C ARG A 158 59.94 20.00 15.62
N TYR A 159 59.20 19.25 16.43
CA TYR A 159 59.47 19.13 17.85
C TYR A 159 60.84 18.50 18.12
N PHE A 160 61.17 17.39 17.45
CA PHE A 160 62.48 16.74 17.56
C PHE A 160 63.63 17.61 17.04
N GLN A 161 63.44 18.32 15.92
CA GLN A 161 64.44 19.24 15.38
C GLN A 161 64.70 20.43 16.32
N LYS A 162 63.65 21.02 16.91
CA LYS A 162 63.80 22.13 17.85
C LYS A 162 64.43 21.72 19.18
N LYS A 163 64.21 20.47 19.61
CA LYS A 163 64.78 19.92 20.85
C LYS A 163 66.17 19.30 20.69
N LYS A 164 66.76 19.29 19.48
CA LYS A 164 68.08 18.70 19.16
C LYS A 164 68.27 17.30 19.80
N LEU A 165 67.35 16.37 19.51
CA LEU A 165 67.48 14.97 19.97
C LEU A 165 67.89 13.98 18.87
N ILE A 166 68.32 14.51 17.72
CA ILE A 166 69.24 13.90 16.74
C ILE A 166 70.15 15.01 16.25
#